data_AF-A0A957WIG9-F1
#
_entry.id   AF-A0A957WIG9-F1
#
_cell.length_a   1.000
_cell.length_b   1.000
_cell.length_c   1.000
_cell.angle_alpha   90.00
_cell.angle_beta   90.00
_cell.angle_gamma   90.00
#
_symmetry.space_group_name_H-M   'P 1'
#
loop_
_entity.id
_entity.type
_entity.pdbx_description
1 polymer ?
#
loop_
_entity_poly.entity_id
_entity_poly.type
_entity_poly.pdbx_seq_one_letter_code
_entity_poly.pdbx_strand_id
1 'polypeptide(L)'
;YDESDKTIKCADCDYSFDHFEAFVFILNLYRVKSRFIHQEYKRLQQVEKKQLYLKAAQEAERAWRRRDMVPTCPHCKEAIFAGDGFGSGLVNKEFALRRREVLKRNKHSEGV
;
A
#
# COMPACT_ATOMS: atom_id res chain seq x y z
N TYR A 1 -10.40 27.41 25.62
CA TYR A 1 -11.63 27.49 26.42
C TYR A 1 -11.21 27.97 27.78
N ASP A 2 -11.74 29.10 28.22
CA ASP A 2 -11.50 29.58 29.59
C ASP A 2 -12.67 29.13 30.46
N GLU A 3 -12.39 28.33 31.48
CA GLU A 3 -13.40 27.79 32.41
C GLU A 3 -14.01 28.87 33.31
N SER A 4 -13.29 29.96 33.54
CA SER A 4 -13.67 31.06 34.43
C SER A 4 -14.75 31.93 33.78
N ASP A 5 -14.50 32.33 32.53
CA ASP A 5 -15.37 33.21 31.76
C ASP A 5 -16.37 32.45 30.88
N LYS A 6 -16.24 31.11 30.79
CA LYS A 6 -17.01 30.25 29.88
C LYS A 6 -17.01 30.79 28.45
N THR A 7 -15.86 31.28 27.98
CA THR A 7 -15.71 31.83 26.63
C THR A 7 -14.69 31.03 25.82
N ILE A 8 -14.94 30.97 24.52
CA ILE A 8 -14.03 30.34 23.56
C ILE A 8 -13.40 31.47 22.76
N LYS A 9 -12.09 31.66 22.91
CA LYS A 9 -11.34 32.67 22.16
C LYS A 9 -10.43 32.03 21.12
N CYS A 10 -10.30 32.68 19.96
CA CYS A 10 -9.29 32.33 18.99
C CYS A 10 -7.90 32.71 19.52
N ALA A 11 -6.93 31.80 19.46
CA ALA A 11 -5.55 32.10 19.86
C ALA A 11 -4.85 33.09 18.93
N ASP A 12 -5.29 33.20 17.67
CA ASP A 12 -4.60 33.99 16.64
C ASP A 12 -5.16 35.42 16.51
N CYS A 13 -6.46 35.62 16.73
CA CYS A 13 -7.13 36.90 16.53
C CYS A 13 -7.94 37.42 17.73
N ASP A 14 -7.89 36.70 18.86
CA ASP A 14 -8.61 37.01 20.12
C ASP A 14 -10.14 37.15 19.98
N TYR A 15 -10.69 36.76 18.83
CA TYR A 15 -12.13 36.75 18.59
C TYR A 15 -12.82 35.79 19.57
N SER A 16 -13.85 36.29 20.24
CA SER A 16 -14.66 35.52 21.19
C SER A 16 -15.86 34.91 20.48
N PHE A 17 -15.87 33.59 20.40
CA PHE A 17 -16.97 32.82 19.82
C PHE A 17 -18.08 32.60 20.85
N ASP A 18 -19.32 32.59 20.38
CA ASP A 18 -20.40 31.93 21.11
C ASP A 18 -20.18 30.41 21.13
N HIS A 19 -20.74 29.72 22.12
CA HIS A 19 -20.61 28.27 22.28
C HIS A 19 -21.13 27.51 21.05
N PHE A 20 -22.27 27.93 20.48
CA PHE A 20 -22.82 27.29 19.30
C PHE A 20 -21.96 27.56 18.06
N GLU A 21 -21.46 28.79 17.92
CA GLU A 21 -20.56 29.19 16.83
C GLU A 21 -19.27 28.36 16.85
N ALA A 22 -18.65 28.21 18.02
CA ALA A 22 -17.47 27.38 18.20
C ALA A 22 -17.73 25.90 17.86
N PHE A 23 -18.89 25.37 18.26
CA PHE A 23 -19.28 24.00 17.93
C PHE A 23 -19.42 23.79 16.42
N VAL A 24 -20.12 24.70 15.72
CA VAL A 24 -20.29 24.66 14.27
C VAL A 24 -18.93 24.79 13.56
N PHE A 25 -18.06 25.67 14.06
CA PHE A 25 -16.70 25.84 13.55
C PHE A 25 -15.88 24.54 13.64
N ILE A 26 -15.89 23.88 14.81
CA ILE A 26 -15.21 22.60 15.01
C ILE A 26 -15.78 21.51 14.10
N LEU A 27 -17.11 21.40 13.97
CA LEU A 27 -17.74 20.42 13.08
C LEU A 27 -17.34 20.63 11.61
N ASN A 28 -17.27 21.87 11.17
CA ASN A 28 -16.85 22.20 9.81
C ASN A 28 -15.37 21.86 9.58
N LEU A 29 -14.50 22.21 10.52
CA LEU A 29 -13.09 21.80 10.49
C LEU A 29 -12.93 20.29 10.44
N TYR A 30 -13.67 19.57 11.30
CA TYR A 30 -13.63 18.12 11.33
C TYR A 30 -14.07 17.52 10.00
N ARG A 31 -15.17 18.00 9.40
CA ARG A 31 -15.67 17.54 8.10
C ARG A 31 -14.64 17.75 7.00
N VAL A 32 -14.01 18.92 6.93
CA VAL A 32 -13.01 19.24 5.90
C VAL A 32 -11.76 18.36 6.10
N LYS A 33 -11.22 18.31 7.32
CA LYS A 33 -10.02 17.52 7.62
C LYS A 33 -10.25 16.02 7.45
N SER A 34 -11.41 15.51 7.88
CA SER A 34 -11.77 14.09 7.73
C SER A 34 -11.82 13.66 6.27
N ARG A 35 -12.41 14.50 5.39
CA ARG A 35 -12.41 14.24 3.94
C ARG A 35 -11.00 14.20 3.37
N PHE A 36 -10.15 15.16 3.72
CA PHE A 36 -8.76 15.21 3.25
C PHE A 36 -7.97 13.97 3.70
N ILE A 37 -8.03 13.63 4.99
CA ILE A 37 -7.36 12.46 5.55
C ILE A 37 -7.84 11.18 4.88
N HIS A 38 -9.15 11.03 4.65
CA HIS A 38 -9.69 9.84 3.99
C HIS A 38 -9.25 9.70 2.53
N GLN A 39 -9.17 10.82 1.80
CA GLN A 39 -8.65 10.83 0.43
C GLN A 39 -7.18 10.46 0.40
N GLU A 40 -6.37 11.04 1.30
CA GLU A 40 -4.95 10.77 1.37
C GLU A 40 -4.66 9.33 1.79
N TYR A 41 -5.42 8.81 2.75
CA TYR A 41 -5.36 7.41 3.15
C TYR A 41 -5.65 6.46 1.97
N LYS A 42 -6.68 6.74 1.17
CA LYS A 42 -6.98 5.96 -0.04
C LYS A 42 -5.84 6.04 -1.07
N ARG A 43 -5.23 7.22 -1.24
CA ARG A 43 -4.09 7.43 -2.14
C ARG A 43 -2.89 6.58 -1.70
N LEU A 44 -2.55 6.63 -0.41
CA LEU A 44 -1.46 5.84 0.18
C LEU A 44 -1.71 4.33 0.03
N GLN A 45 -2.92 3.85 0.30
CA GLN A 45 -3.27 2.44 0.08
C GLN A 45 -3.09 2.00 -1.39
N GLN A 46 -3.44 2.86 -2.35
CA GLN A 46 -3.24 2.55 -3.77
C GLN A 46 -1.76 2.50 -4.15
N VAL A 47 -0.95 3.41 -3.60
CA VAL A 47 0.51 3.43 -3.80
C VAL A 47 1.14 2.18 -3.20
N GLU A 48 0.78 1.81 -1.98
CA GLU A 48 1.30 0.63 -1.29
C GLU A 48 1.01 -0.66 -2.07
N LYS A 49 -0.23 -0.82 -2.56
CA LYS A 49 -0.61 -1.97 -3.40
C LYS A 49 0.22 -2.05 -4.68
N LYS A 50 0.47 -0.92 -5.35
CA LYS A 50 1.31 -0.87 -6.57
C LYS A 50 2.78 -1.18 -6.26
N GLN A 51 3.27 -0.73 -5.11
CA GLN A 51 4.65 -0.95 -4.69
C GLN A 51 4.97 -2.44 -4.48
N LEU A 52 4.02 -3.25 -3.98
CA LEU A 52 4.22 -4.69 -3.80
C LEU A 52 4.55 -5.42 -5.11
N TYR A 53 3.84 -5.11 -6.20
CA TYR A 53 4.12 -5.69 -7.51
C TYR A 53 5.44 -5.19 -8.09
N LEU A 54 5.73 -3.91 -7.88
CA LEU A 54 6.97 -3.30 -8.34
C LEU A 54 8.21 -3.82 -7.60
N LYS A 55 8.10 -4.27 -6.35
CA LYS A 55 9.25 -4.83 -5.62
C LYS A 55 9.89 -6.00 -6.36
N ALA A 56 9.10 -6.95 -6.86
CA ALA A 56 9.63 -8.08 -7.62
C ALA A 56 10.31 -7.63 -8.93
N ALA A 57 9.70 -6.67 -9.63
CA ALA A 57 10.29 -6.07 -10.83
C ALA A 57 11.58 -5.29 -10.52
N GLN A 58 11.62 -4.55 -9.41
CA GLN A 58 12.79 -3.80 -8.94
C GLN A 58 13.94 -4.73 -8.55
N GLU A 59 13.68 -5.88 -7.93
CA GLU A 59 14.74 -6.85 -7.64
C GLU A 59 15.30 -7.48 -8.92
N ALA A 60 14.43 -7.83 -9.87
CA ALA A 60 14.88 -8.30 -11.18
C ALA A 60 15.73 -7.24 -11.91
N GLU A 61 15.27 -5.98 -11.90
CA GLU A 61 15.99 -4.84 -12.47
C GLU A 61 17.34 -4.62 -11.78
N ARG A 62 17.39 -4.67 -10.44
CA ARG A 62 18.64 -4.56 -9.67
C ARG A 62 19.62 -5.66 -10.05
N ALA A 63 19.16 -6.89 -10.23
CA ALA A 63 20.00 -8.00 -10.67
C ALA A 63 20.54 -7.74 -12.09
N TRP A 64 19.69 -7.37 -13.04
CA TRP A 64 20.11 -7.06 -14.42
C TRP A 64 21.05 -5.87 -14.56
N ARG A 65 21.00 -4.90 -13.65
CA ARG A 65 21.94 -3.77 -13.63
C ARG A 65 23.34 -4.16 -13.14
N ARG A 66 23.49 -5.31 -12.46
CA ARG A 66 24.81 -5.83 -12.09
C ARG A 66 25.46 -6.48 -13.32
N ARG A 67 26.79 -6.46 -13.38
CA ARG A 67 27.54 -6.92 -14.55
C ARG A 67 27.59 -8.45 -14.68
N ASP A 68 27.51 -9.15 -13.56
CA ASP A 68 27.83 -10.58 -13.41
C ASP A 68 26.69 -11.40 -12.80
N MET A 69 25.49 -10.83 -12.69
CA MET A 69 24.35 -11.47 -12.04
C MET A 69 23.09 -11.38 -12.91
N VAL A 70 22.28 -12.44 -12.85
CA VAL A 70 20.94 -12.49 -13.44
C VAL A 70 20.00 -13.15 -12.44
N PRO A 71 18.73 -12.71 -12.36
CA PRO A 71 17.74 -13.38 -11.53
C PRO A 71 17.42 -14.75 -12.11
N THR A 72 17.06 -15.70 -11.23
CA THR A 72 16.63 -17.04 -11.63
C THR A 72 15.16 -17.27 -11.32
N CYS A 73 14.49 -18.09 -12.13
CA CYS A 73 13.10 -18.46 -11.90
C CYS A 73 12.97 -19.31 -10.62
N PRO A 74 12.10 -18.96 -9.65
CA PRO A 74 11.96 -19.75 -8.42
C PRO A 74 11.32 -21.13 -8.63
N HIS A 75 10.80 -21.42 -9.83
CA HIS A 75 10.12 -22.67 -10.15
C HIS A 75 11.03 -23.67 -10.86
N CYS A 76 11.73 -23.27 -11.92
CA CYS A 76 12.64 -24.13 -12.67
C CYS A 76 14.13 -23.85 -12.43
N LYS A 77 14.47 -22.73 -11.76
CA LYS A 77 15.82 -22.23 -11.50
C LYS A 77 16.60 -21.75 -12.73
N GLU A 78 15.93 -21.64 -13.87
CA GLU A 78 16.53 -21.11 -15.11
C GLU A 78 16.89 -19.63 -14.96
N ALA A 79 17.97 -19.20 -15.60
CA ALA A 79 18.40 -17.81 -15.63
C ALA A 79 17.46 -16.97 -16.52
N ILE A 80 17.12 -15.76 -16.09
CA ILE A 80 16.26 -14.85 -16.84
C ILE A 80 17.10 -13.64 -17.24
N PHE A 81 17.47 -13.53 -18.52
CA PHE A 81 18.20 -12.37 -19.02
C PHE A 81 17.24 -11.21 -19.33
N ALA A 82 17.75 -9.98 -19.28
CA ALA A 82 16.96 -8.80 -19.60
C ALA A 82 16.38 -8.84 -21.04
N GLY A 83 17.10 -9.46 -21.97
CA GLY A 83 16.67 -9.63 -23.36
C GLY A 83 15.55 -10.67 -23.56
N ASP A 84 15.48 -11.68 -22.69
CA ASP A 84 14.44 -12.72 -22.76
C ASP A 84 13.08 -12.18 -22.28
N GLY A 85 13.13 -11.16 -21.42
CA GLY A 85 12.00 -10.76 -20.60
C GLY A 85 11.53 -11.89 -19.67
N PHE A 86 10.38 -11.72 -19.04
CA PHE A 86 9.72 -12.83 -18.30
C PHE A 86 8.99 -13.81 -19.25
N GLY A 87 9.38 -13.84 -20.54
CA GLY A 87 8.61 -14.46 -21.61
C GLY A 87 7.28 -13.74 -21.89
N SER A 88 6.51 -14.27 -22.86
CA SER A 88 5.18 -13.78 -23.23
C SER A 88 4.03 -14.67 -22.73
N GLY A 89 4.36 -15.82 -22.15
CA GLY A 89 3.38 -16.78 -21.65
C GLY A 89 2.66 -16.25 -20.41
N LEU A 90 1.33 -16.24 -20.46
CA LEU A 90 0.48 -15.88 -19.34
C LEU A 90 -0.36 -17.08 -18.91
N VAL A 91 -0.60 -17.22 -17.61
CA VAL A 91 -1.50 -18.23 -17.05
C VAL A 91 -2.54 -17.56 -16.16
N ASN A 92 -3.74 -18.10 -16.14
CA ASN A 92 -4.78 -17.64 -15.21
C ASN A 92 -4.30 -17.79 -13.76
N LYS A 93 -4.42 -16.71 -12.98
CA LYS A 93 -3.94 -16.61 -11.60
C LYS A 93 -4.58 -17.65 -10.67
N GLU A 94 -5.87 -17.93 -10.83
CA GLU A 94 -6.60 -18.87 -9.97
C GLU A 94 -6.11 -20.30 -10.19
N PHE A 95 -5.89 -20.69 -11.44
CA PHE A 95 -5.32 -22.00 -11.76
C PHE A 95 -3.90 -22.17 -11.21
N ALA A 96 -3.06 -21.13 -11.30
CA ALA A 96 -1.72 -21.17 -10.74
C ALA A 96 -1.72 -21.30 -9.20
N LEU A 97 -2.62 -20.60 -8.50
CA LEU A 97 -2.77 -20.71 -7.05
C LEU A 97 -3.26 -22.09 -6.63
N ARG A 98 -4.30 -22.61 -7.29
CA ARG A 98 -4.81 -23.96 -7.03
C ARG A 98 -3.73 -25.02 -7.25
N ARG A 99 -2.94 -24.90 -8.32
CA ARG A 99 -1.80 -25.81 -8.57
C ARG A 99 -0.78 -25.77 -7.44
N ARG A 100 -0.46 -24.59 -6.89
CA ARG A 100 0.45 -24.45 -5.74
C ARG A 100 -0.11 -25.10 -4.48
N GLU A 101 -1.40 -24.97 -4.23
CA GLU A 101 -2.07 -25.61 -3.09
C GLU A 101 -2.02 -27.13 -3.18
N VAL A 102 -2.32 -27.69 -4.37
CA VAL A 102 -2.23 -29.14 -4.61
C VAL A 102 -0.80 -29.64 -4.42
N LEU A 103 0.20 -28.97 -5.00
CA LEU A 103 1.61 -29.35 -4.83
C LEU A 103 2.07 -29.30 -3.36
N LYS A 104 1.57 -28.34 -2.57
CA LYS A 104 1.84 -28.28 -1.13
C LYS A 104 1.20 -29.45 -0.37
N ARG A 105 -0.06 -29.80 -0.69
CA ARG A 105 -0.76 -30.95 -0.10
C ARG A 105 -0.02 -32.26 -0.39
N ASN A 106 0.39 -32.46 -1.65
CA ASN A 106 1.11 -33.68 -2.06
C ASN A 106 2.49 -33.82 -1.38
N LYS A 107 3.22 -32.70 -1.22
CA LYS A 107 4.48 -32.71 -0.46
C LYS A 107 4.30 -33.02 1.03
N HIS A 108 3.15 -32.68 1.61
CA HIS A 108 2.82 -33.04 2.99
C HIS A 108 2.43 -34.51 3.13
N SER A 109 1.85 -35.13 2.10
CA SER A 109 1.51 -36.55 2.10
C SER A 109 2.68 -37.48 1.79
N GLU A 110 3.71 -37.00 1.08
CA GLU A 110 4.94 -37.76 0.76
C GLU A 110 6.03 -37.62 1.84
N GLY A 111 5.77 -36.85 2.90
CA GLY A 111 6.70 -36.57 4.01
C GLY A 111 6.29 -37.17 5.34
N VAL A 112 5.79 -38.41 5.35
CA VAL A 112 5.70 -39.31 6.51
C VAL A 112 6.61 -40.50 6.27
#